data_AF-A0A0U2XMC6-F1
#
_entry.id   AF-A0A0U2XMC6-F1
#
_cell.length_a   1.000
_cell.length_b   1.000
_cell.length_c   1.000
_cell.angle_alpha   90.00
_cell.angle_beta   90.00
_cell.angle_gamma   90.00
#
_symmetry.space_group_name_H-M   'P 1'
#
loop_
_entity.id
_entity.type
_entity.pdbx_description
1 polymer ?
#
loop_
_entity_poly.entity_id
_entity_poly.type
_entity_poly.pdbx_seq_one_letter_code
_entity_poly.pdbx_strand_id
1 'polypeptide(L)'
;MLYIVLATMLMYLIHLMLPTLLTFRNNPDYSNVKQLINRDTNIPNHVIRIHAATENLKESLPIFFACAVLSIVIGVDSFLYALCWIIFRIAYVFCYVYKLNPYRSIVWMGSIVCLVLMAINLI
;
A
#
# COMPACT_ATOMS: atom_id res chain seq x y z
N MET A 1 7.71 -8.80 15.01
CA MET A 1 6.39 -8.59 14.38
C MET A 1 5.71 -7.28 14.78
N LEU A 2 5.60 -6.92 16.07
CA LEU A 2 4.91 -5.68 16.50
C LEU A 2 5.36 -4.40 15.76
N TYR A 3 6.67 -4.16 15.65
CA TYR A 3 7.20 -3.01 14.92
C TYR A 3 6.81 -2.98 13.44
N ILE A 4 6.67 -4.15 12.81
CA ILE A 4 6.24 -4.27 11.42
C ILE A 4 4.76 -3.88 11.27
N VAL A 5 3.92 -4.26 12.23
CA VAL A 5 2.51 -3.83 12.27
C VAL A 5 2.42 -2.32 12.42
N LEU A 6 3.16 -1.73 13.37
CA LEU A 6 3.19 -0.28 13.58
C LEU A 6 3.73 0.48 12.36
N ALA A 7 4.80 -0.01 11.73
CA ALA A 7 5.34 0.54 10.50
C ALA A 7 4.33 0.47 9.35
N THR A 8 3.57 -0.62 9.25
CA THR A 8 2.51 -0.77 8.23
C THR A 8 1.37 0.21 8.47
N MET A 9 0.94 0.42 9.72
CA MET A 9 -0.06 1.44 10.07
C MET A 9 0.42 2.84 9.69
N LEU A 10 1.67 3.20 10.00
CA LEU A 10 2.26 4.47 9.61
C LEU A 10 2.33 4.62 8.08
N MET A 11 2.81 3.59 7.37
CA MET A 11 2.85 3.56 5.91
C MET A 11 1.46 3.75 5.30
N TYR A 12 0.43 3.12 5.88
CA TYR A 12 -0.95 3.27 5.43
C TYR A 12 -1.48 4.70 5.64
N LEU A 13 -1.23 5.31 6.79
CA LEU A 13 -1.60 6.70 7.04
C LEU A 13 -0.93 7.65 6.04
N ILE A 14 0.35 7.44 5.74
CA ILE A 14 1.06 8.20 4.70
C ILE A 14 0.38 8.04 3.34
N HIS A 15 0.00 6.81 2.95
CA HIS A 15 -0.71 6.55 1.69
C HIS A 15 -2.08 7.21 1.61
N LEU A 16 -2.80 7.33 2.73
CA LEU A 16 -4.09 8.01 2.78
C LEU A 16 -3.94 9.53 2.62
N MET A 17 -2.91 10.10 3.26
CA MET A 17 -2.68 11.56 3.26
C MET A 17 -2.00 12.05 1.98
N LEU A 18 -1.21 11.23 1.28
CA LEU A 18 -0.40 11.70 0.16
C LEU A 18 -1.25 12.21 -1.03
N PRO A 19 -2.29 11.48 -1.52
CA PRO A 19 -3.15 11.98 -2.60
C PRO A 19 -3.95 13.22 -2.18
N THR A 20 -4.43 13.28 -0.94
CA THR A 20 -5.23 14.42 -0.45
C THR A 20 -4.37 15.68 -0.41
N LEU A 21 -3.20 15.63 0.23
CA LEU A 21 -2.27 16.76 0.33
C LEU A 21 -1.81 17.28 -1.03
N LEU A 22 -1.47 16.38 -1.96
CA LEU A 22 -1.05 16.78 -3.31
C LEU A 22 -2.18 17.37 -4.13
N THR A 23 -3.42 16.95 -3.88
CA THR A 23 -4.59 17.55 -4.51
C THR A 23 -4.87 18.94 -3.95
N PHE A 24 -4.91 19.08 -2.62
CA PHE A 24 -5.13 20.36 -1.94
C PHE A 24 -4.15 21.44 -2.36
N ARG A 25 -2.87 21.08 -2.57
CA ARG A 25 -1.85 22.04 -3.02
C ARG A 25 -2.18 22.67 -4.38
N ASN A 26 -2.83 21.92 -5.26
CA ASN A 26 -3.10 22.37 -6.62
C ASN A 26 -4.55 22.87 -6.78
N ASN A 27 -5.48 22.37 -5.95
CA ASN A 27 -6.90 22.72 -5.93
C ASN A 27 -7.40 22.69 -4.47
N PRO A 28 -7.65 23.84 -3.82
CA PRO A 28 -8.10 23.91 -2.43
C PRO A 28 -9.57 23.51 -2.29
N ASP A 29 -9.86 22.23 -2.48
CA ASP A 29 -11.20 21.66 -2.38
C ASP A 29 -11.18 20.42 -1.47
N TYR A 30 -12.06 20.42 -0.48
CA TYR A 30 -12.14 19.44 0.61
C TYR A 30 -12.95 18.18 0.27
N SER A 31 -13.45 18.06 -0.96
CA SER A 31 -14.19 16.88 -1.38
C SER A 31 -13.28 15.65 -1.42
N ASN A 32 -13.88 14.45 -1.48
CA ASN A 32 -13.10 13.21 -1.52
C ASN A 32 -12.22 13.15 -2.78
N VAL A 33 -10.95 12.75 -2.66
CA VAL A 33 -9.99 12.68 -3.79
C VAL A 33 -10.56 11.88 -4.96
N LYS A 34 -11.29 10.79 -4.71
CA LYS A 34 -11.95 10.00 -5.76
C LYS A 34 -12.99 10.81 -6.53
N GLN A 35 -13.76 11.66 -5.84
CA GLN A 35 -14.73 12.56 -6.48
C GLN A 35 -14.02 13.66 -7.27
N LEU A 36 -12.90 14.19 -6.76
CA LEU A 36 -12.09 15.18 -7.47
C LEU A 36 -11.54 14.63 -8.78
N ILE A 37 -10.91 13.45 -8.73
CA ILE A 37 -10.34 12.79 -9.91
C ILE A 37 -11.39 12.56 -10.99
N ASN A 38 -12.63 12.25 -10.62
CA ASN A 38 -13.71 11.99 -11.57
C ASN A 38 -14.31 13.25 -12.19
N ARG A 39 -14.32 14.38 -11.47
CA ARG A 39 -14.96 15.62 -11.94
C ARG A 39 -13.99 16.58 -12.62
N ASP A 40 -12.72 16.57 -12.22
CA ASP A 40 -11.71 17.52 -12.68
C ASP A 40 -10.61 16.79 -13.45
N THR A 41 -10.55 17.07 -14.76
CA THR A 41 -9.55 16.51 -15.67
C THR A 41 -8.16 17.16 -15.51
N ASN A 42 -8.06 18.28 -14.78
CA ASN A 42 -6.79 18.98 -14.57
C ASN A 42 -5.98 18.41 -13.40
N ILE A 43 -6.49 17.40 -12.68
CA ILE A 43 -5.76 16.74 -11.61
C ILE A 43 -4.48 16.11 -12.18
N PRO A 44 -3.30 16.42 -11.62
CA PRO A 44 -2.06 15.90 -12.18
C PRO A 44 -2.03 14.37 -12.17
N ASN A 45 -1.59 13.79 -13.29
CA ASN A 45 -1.59 12.35 -13.48
C ASN A 45 -0.84 11.56 -12.39
N HIS A 46 0.16 12.16 -11.72
CA HIS A 46 0.85 11.50 -10.61
C HIS A 46 -0.03 11.34 -9.37
N VAL A 47 -0.93 12.31 -9.08
CA VAL A 47 -1.89 12.23 -7.97
C VAL A 47 -2.87 11.08 -8.19
N ILE A 48 -3.42 10.98 -9.40
CA ILE A 48 -4.30 9.87 -9.80
C ILE A 48 -3.61 8.52 -9.61
N ARG A 49 -2.33 8.45 -9.98
CA ARG A 49 -1.50 7.25 -9.86
C ARG A 49 -1.19 6.88 -8.41
N ILE A 50 -0.87 7.85 -7.56
CA ILE A 50 -0.68 7.61 -6.12
C ILE A 50 -1.99 7.15 -5.49
N HIS A 51 -3.12 7.77 -5.82
CA HIS A 51 -4.43 7.34 -5.34
C HIS A 51 -4.73 5.88 -5.73
N ALA A 52 -4.48 5.51 -6.99
CA ALA A 52 -4.65 4.12 -7.44
C ALA A 52 -3.71 3.14 -6.69
N ALA A 53 -2.48 3.55 -6.37
CA ALA A 53 -1.58 2.74 -5.55
C ALA A 53 -2.07 2.60 -4.09
N THR A 54 -2.66 3.65 -3.52
CA THR A 54 -3.30 3.61 -2.19
C THR A 54 -4.50 2.66 -2.17
N GLU A 55 -5.36 2.69 -3.18
CA GLU A 55 -6.48 1.74 -3.29
C GLU A 55 -5.96 0.30 -3.37
N ASN A 56 -4.90 0.05 -4.14
CA ASN A 56 -4.29 -1.28 -4.21
C ASN A 56 -3.67 -1.75 -2.87
N LEU A 57 -3.09 -0.83 -2.09
CA LEU A 57 -2.61 -1.17 -0.75
C LEU A 57 -3.78 -1.61 0.15
N LYS A 58 -4.91 -0.89 0.12
CA LYS A 58 -6.11 -1.20 0.92
C LYS A 58 -6.64 -2.60 0.69
N GLU A 59 -6.61 -3.10 -0.54
CA GLU A 59 -7.06 -4.47 -0.86
C GLU A 59 -6.24 -5.55 -0.15
N SER A 60 -4.95 -5.31 0.06
CA SER A 60 -4.03 -6.28 0.67
C SER A 60 -3.88 -6.16 2.19
N LEU A 61 -4.26 -5.01 2.78
CA LEU A 61 -4.11 -4.75 4.22
C LEU A 61 -4.89 -5.72 5.12
N PRO A 62 -6.16 -6.09 4.83
CA PRO A 62 -6.89 -7.04 5.67
C PRO A 62 -6.17 -8.38 5.82
N ILE A 63 -5.62 -8.90 4.72
CA ILE A 63 -4.89 -10.16 4.70
C ILE A 63 -3.58 -10.02 5.49
N PHE A 64 -2.83 -8.93 5.26
CA PHE A 64 -1.59 -8.67 5.99
C PHE A 64 -1.83 -8.58 7.51
N PHE A 65 -2.80 -7.77 7.95
CA PHE A 65 -3.08 -7.59 9.37
C PHE A 65 -3.59 -8.88 10.01
N ALA A 66 -4.45 -9.66 9.33
CA ALA A 66 -4.88 -10.96 9.83
C ALA A 66 -3.67 -11.89 10.08
N CYS A 67 -2.77 -12.01 9.09
CA CYS A 67 -1.59 -12.87 9.22
C CYS A 67 -0.61 -12.35 10.28
N ALA A 68 -0.37 -11.04 10.33
CA ALA A 68 0.58 -10.43 11.27
C ALA A 68 0.08 -10.53 12.72
N VAL A 69 -1.22 -10.32 12.97
CA VAL A 69 -1.82 -10.47 14.30
C VAL A 69 -1.81 -11.94 14.71
N LEU A 70 -2.20 -12.87 13.83
CA LEU A 70 -2.13 -14.30 14.13
C LEU A 70 -0.71 -14.72 14.47
N SER A 71 0.30 -14.31 13.68
CA SER A 71 1.71 -14.56 13.94
C SER A 71 2.15 -14.10 15.33
N ILE A 72 1.65 -12.95 15.82
CA ILE A 72 1.91 -12.49 17.20
C ILE A 72 1.21 -13.41 18.22
N VAL A 73 -0.07 -13.72 18.01
CA VAL A 73 -0.90 -14.49 18.96
C VAL A 73 -0.38 -15.91 19.14
N ILE A 74 0.01 -16.58 18.05
CA ILE A 74 0.50 -17.98 18.11
C ILE A 74 2.02 -18.07 18.29
N GLY A 75 2.74 -16.94 18.29
CA GLY A 75 4.18 -16.90 18.51
C GLY A 75 5.04 -17.40 17.33
N VAL A 76 4.49 -17.44 16.12
CA VAL A 76 5.22 -17.82 14.90
C VAL A 76 5.99 -16.63 14.34
N ASP A 77 7.26 -16.81 13.99
CA ASP A 77 8.03 -15.75 13.35
C ASP A 77 7.76 -15.65 11.84
N SER A 78 6.98 -14.63 11.45
CA SER A 78 6.77 -14.24 10.05
C SER A 78 7.44 -12.92 9.69
N PHE A 79 8.44 -12.47 10.47
CA PHE A 79 9.04 -11.15 10.34
C PHE A 79 9.60 -10.88 8.93
N LEU A 80 10.37 -11.82 8.37
CA LEU A 80 11.02 -11.64 7.07
C LEU A 80 10.00 -11.43 5.94
N TYR A 81 8.96 -12.27 5.89
CA TYR A 81 7.90 -12.16 4.88
C TYR A 81 7.14 -10.84 4.99
N ALA A 82 6.83 -10.42 6.22
CA ALA A 82 6.13 -9.17 6.47
C ALA A 82 6.99 -7.93 6.13
N LEU A 83 8.30 -7.98 6.40
CA LEU A 83 9.24 -6.92 6.02
C LEU A 83 9.36 -6.83 4.48
N CYS A 84 9.55 -7.97 3.80
CA CYS A 84 9.59 -8.01 2.34
C CYS A 84 8.30 -7.46 1.72
N TRP A 85 7.14 -7.76 2.32
CA TRP A 85 5.87 -7.20 1.87
C TRP A 85 5.86 -5.66 1.93
N ILE A 86 6.31 -5.05 3.03
CA ILE A 86 6.43 -3.57 3.14
C ILE A 86 7.34 -3.03 2.03
N ILE A 87 8.51 -3.64 1.83
CA ILE A 87 9.48 -3.22 0.80
C ILE A 87 8.82 -3.25 -0.59
N PHE A 88 8.11 -4.33 -0.92
CA PHE A 88 7.40 -4.42 -2.19
C PHE A 88 6.28 -3.38 -2.32
N ARG A 89 5.58 -3.02 -1.24
CA ARG A 89 4.55 -1.97 -1.27
C ARG A 89 5.14 -0.59 -1.53
N ILE A 90 6.26 -0.27 -0.90
CA ILE A 90 7.00 0.97 -1.17
C ILE A 90 7.48 0.97 -2.64
N ALA A 91 8.11 -0.10 -3.10
CA ALA A 91 8.59 -0.24 -4.47
C ALA A 91 7.45 -0.15 -5.51
N TYR A 92 6.27 -0.70 -5.19
CA TYR A 92 5.09 -0.64 -6.06
C TYR A 92 4.66 0.80 -6.32
N VAL A 93 4.59 1.65 -5.29
CA VAL A 93 4.24 3.07 -5.45
C VAL A 93 5.21 3.77 -6.38
N PHE A 94 6.51 3.58 -6.17
CA PHE A 94 7.54 4.15 -7.05
C PHE A 94 7.34 3.68 -8.50
N CYS A 95 7.20 2.38 -8.73
CA CYS A 95 6.96 1.85 -10.07
C CYS A 95 5.68 2.41 -10.70
N TYR A 96 4.61 2.58 -9.92
CA TYR A 96 3.33 3.10 -10.37
C TYR A 96 3.45 4.58 -10.79
N VAL A 97 4.07 5.41 -9.96
CA VAL A 97 4.23 6.85 -10.22
C VAL A 97 5.07 7.10 -11.48
N TYR A 98 6.16 6.36 -11.65
CA TYR A 98 7.09 6.48 -12.79
C TYR A 98 6.70 5.65 -14.03
N LYS A 99 5.55 4.96 -14.02
CA LYS A 99 5.05 4.13 -15.14
C LYS A 99 6.04 3.02 -15.57
N LEU A 100 6.71 2.39 -14.60
CA LEU A 100 7.71 1.35 -14.86
C LEU A 100 7.05 -0.01 -15.14
N ASN A 101 6.66 -0.24 -16.39
CA ASN A 101 6.17 -1.54 -16.88
C ASN A 101 7.36 -2.37 -17.41
N PRO A 102 7.51 -3.67 -17.10
CA PRO A 102 6.64 -4.57 -16.32
C PRO A 102 6.89 -4.62 -14.81
N TYR A 103 7.85 -3.85 -14.31
CA TYR A 103 8.32 -3.90 -12.91
C TYR A 103 7.20 -3.75 -11.88
N ARG A 104 6.22 -2.88 -12.14
CA ARG A 104 5.01 -2.74 -11.29
C ARG A 104 4.33 -4.08 -11.00
N SER A 105 4.10 -4.89 -12.04
CA SER A 105 3.39 -6.17 -11.90
C SER A 105 4.25 -7.20 -11.18
N ILE A 106 5.57 -7.17 -11.41
CA ILE A 106 6.53 -8.06 -10.74
C ILE A 106 6.57 -7.78 -9.24
N VAL A 107 6.72 -6.51 -8.83
CA VAL A 107 6.75 -6.14 -7.40
C VAL A 107 5.40 -6.37 -6.72
N TRP A 108 4.29 -6.18 -7.44
CA TRP A 108 2.97 -6.53 -6.93
C TRP A 108 2.86 -8.04 -6.68
N MET A 109 3.27 -8.87 -7.64
CA MET A 109 3.24 -10.32 -7.51
C MET A 109 4.12 -10.79 -6.34
N GLY A 110 5.32 -10.22 -6.20
CA GLY A 110 6.21 -10.48 -5.06
C GLY A 110 5.54 -10.19 -3.72
N SER A 111 4.80 -9.09 -3.62
CA SER A 111 4.03 -8.78 -2.40
C SER A 111 2.94 -9.81 -2.10
N ILE A 112 2.27 -10.36 -3.12
CA ILE A 112 1.26 -11.41 -2.92
C ILE A 112 1.92 -12.70 -2.44
N VAL A 113 3.07 -13.07 -3.01
CA VAL A 113 3.86 -14.23 -2.55
C VAL A 113 4.23 -14.09 -1.07
N CYS A 114 4.63 -12.90 -0.61
CA CYS A 114 4.88 -12.67 0.81
C CYS A 114 3.65 -12.95 1.69
N LEU A 115 2.45 -12.54 1.28
CA LEU A 115 1.22 -12.83 2.04
C LEU A 115 0.91 -14.32 2.09
N VAL A 116 1.10 -15.04 0.96
CA VAL A 116 0.92 -16.49 0.90
C VAL A 116 1.92 -17.19 1.83
N LEU A 117 3.19 -16.77 1.81
CA LEU A 117 4.21 -17.33 2.70
C LEU A 117 3.92 -17.05 4.17
N MET A 118 3.42 -15.86 4.52
CA MET A 118 2.94 -15.58 5.87
C MET A 118 1.81 -16.53 6.27
N ALA A 119 0.82 -16.74 5.40
CA ALA A 119 -0.30 -17.62 5.69
C ALA A 119 0.13 -19.09 5.85
N ILE A 120 1.03 -19.58 5.01
CA ILE A 120 1.60 -20.94 5.11
C ILE A 120 2.36 -21.11 6.43
N ASN A 121 3.13 -20.10 6.84
CA ASN A 121 3.93 -20.15 8.06
C ASN A 121 3.08 -20.24 9.34
N LEU A 122 1.79 -19.88 9.30
CA LEU A 122 0.88 -19.97 10.44
C LEU A 122 0.35 -21.40 10.69
N ILE A 123 0.60 -22.34 9.78
CA ILE A 123 0.18 -23.75 9.86
C ILE A 123 1.35 -24.58 10.35
#